data_AF-A0A0F7SDY4-F1
#
_entry.id   AF-A0A0F7SDY4-F1
#
_cell.length_a   1.000
_cell.length_b   1.000
_cell.length_c   1.000
_cell.angle_alpha   90.00
_cell.angle_beta   90.00
_cell.angle_gamma   90.00
#
_symmetry.space_group_name_H-M   'P 1'
#
loop_
_entity.id
_entity.type
_entity.pdbx_description
1 polymer ?
#
loop_
_entity_poly.entity_id
_entity_poly.type
_entity_poly.pdbx_seq_one_letter_code
_entity_poly.pdbx_strand_id
1 'polypeptide(L)'
;MFGEWSQAGIMLTLQGGARWRCELDEEMWPQDKEIVEAIKKDFVAPWGDRRQEIVLIGKNMRDGGEEKLRAALDKCLLTDAEMKQWEEIMNDSSFENIQEKQAKLQEIFEDGFEDWPDHEDPEAHEGHNH
;
A
#
# COMPACT_ATOMS: atom_id res chain seq x y z
N MET A 1 -0.54 7.98 3.29
CA MET A 1 -1.31 8.54 2.14
C MET A 1 -1.54 7.42 1.14
N PHE A 2 -2.71 7.35 0.51
CA PHE A 2 -2.98 6.40 -0.58
C PHE A 2 -2.77 7.05 -1.94
N GLY A 3 -2.56 6.23 -2.97
CA GLY A 3 -2.46 6.69 -4.36
C GLY A 3 -3.67 6.27 -5.17
N GLU A 4 -3.99 7.05 -6.19
CA GLU A 4 -5.01 6.73 -7.17
C GLU A 4 -4.38 6.68 -8.56
N TRP A 5 -4.65 5.60 -9.28
CA TRP A 5 -4.16 5.38 -10.64
C TRP A 5 -5.31 4.92 -11.53
N SER A 6 -5.40 5.51 -12.72
CA SER A 6 -6.33 5.11 -13.76
C SER A 6 -5.67 5.18 -15.12
N GLN A 7 -5.81 4.13 -15.92
CA GLN A 7 -5.24 4.06 -17.26
C GLN A 7 -6.22 3.42 -18.24
N ALA A 8 -6.38 4.05 -19.41
CA ALA A 8 -7.15 3.53 -20.53
C ALA A 8 -6.44 3.87 -21.86
N GLY A 9 -5.87 2.85 -22.51
CA GLY A 9 -5.06 3.06 -23.71
C GLY A 9 -3.86 3.96 -23.41
N ILE A 10 -3.76 5.09 -24.12
CA ILE A 10 -2.70 6.10 -23.91
C ILE A 10 -3.02 7.12 -22.82
N MET A 11 -4.23 7.12 -22.29
CA MET A 11 -4.64 8.05 -21.23
C MET A 11 -4.21 7.48 -19.88
N LEU A 12 -3.47 8.26 -19.11
CA LEU A 12 -2.98 7.92 -17.78
C LEU A 12 -3.30 9.08 -16.84
N THR A 13 -3.87 8.77 -15.68
CA THR A 13 -4.05 9.70 -14.57
C THR A 13 -3.45 9.07 -13.33
N LEU A 14 -2.57 9.81 -12.67
CA LEU A 14 -1.98 9.47 -11.39
C LEU A 14 -2.25 10.62 -10.43
N GLN A 15 -2.79 10.32 -9.27
CA GLN A 15 -3.15 11.30 -8.25
C GLN A 15 -2.69 10.81 -6.87
N GLY A 16 -2.17 11.75 -6.07
CA GLY A 16 -1.99 11.52 -4.64
C GLY A 16 -3.34 11.65 -3.96
N GLY A 17 -3.76 10.60 -3.27
CA GLY A 17 -4.97 10.58 -2.46
C GLY A 17 -4.78 11.26 -1.11
N ALA A 18 -5.73 11.05 -0.19
CA ALA A 18 -5.63 11.57 1.17
C ALA A 18 -4.74 10.67 2.06
N ARG A 19 -4.47 11.12 3.29
CA ARG A 19 -3.97 10.21 4.33
C ARG A 19 -5.02 9.14 4.64
N TRP A 20 -4.56 7.96 5.04
CA TRP A 20 -5.45 6.93 5.57
C TRP A 20 -6.19 7.48 6.77
N ARG A 21 -7.45 7.12 6.96
CA ARG A 21 -8.27 7.63 8.08
C ARG A 21 -7.73 7.16 9.42
N CYS A 22 -7.10 5.99 9.48
CA CYS A 22 -6.37 5.53 10.66
C CYS A 22 -5.11 6.34 11.00
N GLU A 23 -4.63 7.23 10.12
CA GLU A 23 -3.48 8.13 10.35
C GLU A 23 -3.91 9.57 10.73
N LEU A 24 -5.21 9.81 10.86
CA LEU A 24 -5.78 11.12 11.15
C LEU A 24 -6.53 11.07 12.48
N ASP A 25 -6.36 12.11 13.29
CA ASP A 25 -7.18 12.33 14.49
C ASP A 25 -8.67 12.40 14.11
N GLU A 26 -9.55 11.89 14.98
CA GLU A 26 -11.00 11.86 14.70
C GLU A 26 -11.59 13.27 14.49
N GLU A 27 -10.97 14.33 15.03
CA GLU A 27 -11.38 15.72 14.81
C GLU A 27 -11.26 16.17 13.34
N MET A 28 -10.39 15.51 12.57
CA MET A 28 -10.17 15.76 11.14
C MET A 28 -11.15 14.97 10.25
N TRP A 29 -12.02 14.16 10.85
CA TRP A 29 -13.01 13.37 10.12
C TRP A 29 -14.25 14.22 9.80
N PRO A 30 -15.07 13.79 8.81
CA PRO A 30 -16.39 14.38 8.61
C PRO A 30 -17.23 14.32 9.88
N GLN A 31 -18.00 15.38 10.17
CA GLN A 31 -18.86 15.44 11.37
C GLN A 31 -20.17 14.67 11.22
N ASP A 32 -20.55 14.34 9.98
CA ASP A 32 -21.76 13.58 9.70
C ASP A 32 -21.58 12.12 10.15
N LYS A 33 -22.49 11.67 11.04
CA LYS A 33 -22.44 10.34 11.63
C LYS A 33 -22.60 9.22 10.60
N GLU A 34 -23.44 9.40 9.59
CA GLU A 34 -23.67 8.37 8.58
C GLU A 34 -22.40 8.15 7.74
N ILE A 35 -21.66 9.23 7.46
CA ILE A 35 -20.37 9.17 6.76
C ILE A 35 -19.32 8.48 7.62
N VAL A 36 -19.23 8.82 8.91
CA VAL A 36 -18.29 8.17 9.84
C VAL A 36 -18.58 6.68 9.97
N GLU A 37 -19.84 6.29 10.07
CA GLU A 37 -20.24 4.88 10.11
C GLU A 37 -19.89 4.15 8.81
N ALA A 38 -20.04 4.79 7.65
CA ALA A 38 -19.61 4.22 6.37
C ALA A 38 -18.09 4.01 6.32
N ILE A 39 -17.31 5.01 6.74
CA ILE A 39 -15.84 4.89 6.85
C ILE A 39 -15.47 3.73 7.78
N LYS A 40 -16.09 3.62 8.95
CA LYS A 40 -15.78 2.56 9.92
C LYS A 40 -16.12 1.15 9.43
N LYS A 41 -17.06 0.99 8.49
CA LYS A 41 -17.34 -0.32 7.86
C LYS A 41 -16.18 -0.82 7.01
N ASP A 42 -15.34 0.09 6.53
CA ASP A 42 -14.18 -0.21 5.70
C ASP A 42 -12.92 -0.53 6.53
N PHE A 43 -12.98 -0.34 7.86
CA PHE A 43 -11.86 -0.64 8.75
C PHE A 43 -11.78 -2.13 9.05
N VAL A 44 -10.57 -2.67 8.89
CA VAL A 44 -10.24 -4.03 9.31
C VAL A 44 -9.07 -3.98 10.30
N ALA A 45 -9.27 -4.57 11.47
CA ALA A 45 -8.22 -4.64 12.47
C ALA A 45 -7.08 -5.57 12.01
N PRO A 46 -5.82 -5.27 12.38
CA PRO A 46 -5.38 -4.10 13.14
C PRO A 46 -4.98 -2.89 12.27
N TRP A 47 -5.07 -3.01 10.93
CA TRP A 47 -4.44 -2.05 10.00
C TRP A 47 -5.33 -0.90 9.52
N GLY A 48 -6.57 -0.85 9.98
CA GLY A 48 -7.50 0.26 9.73
C GLY A 48 -8.13 0.19 8.34
N ASP A 49 -8.20 1.32 7.65
CA ASP A 49 -8.77 1.45 6.30
C ASP A 49 -7.75 1.20 5.17
N ARG A 50 -6.55 0.70 5.50
CA ARG A 50 -5.51 0.40 4.51
C ARG A 50 -5.95 -0.76 3.63
N ARG A 51 -6.44 -0.45 2.44
CA ARG A 51 -6.90 -1.42 1.44
C ARG A 51 -6.53 -1.02 0.03
N GLN A 52 -6.47 -1.99 -0.86
CA GLN A 52 -6.29 -1.76 -2.29
C GLN A 52 -7.56 -2.17 -3.02
N GLU A 53 -8.05 -1.29 -3.89
CA GLU A 53 -9.18 -1.57 -4.79
C GLU A 53 -8.71 -1.44 -6.23
N ILE A 54 -8.81 -2.53 -6.99
CA ILE A 54 -8.38 -2.58 -8.39
C ILE A 54 -9.56 -2.99 -9.26
N VAL A 55 -9.88 -2.17 -10.26
CA VAL A 55 -10.93 -2.46 -11.24
C VAL A 55 -10.28 -2.64 -12.60
N LEU A 56 -10.42 -3.85 -13.17
CA LEU A 56 -9.90 -4.18 -14.50
C LEU A 56 -11.06 -4.40 -15.47
N ILE A 57 -11.02 -3.68 -16.60
CA ILE A 57 -12.06 -3.76 -17.64
C ILE A 57 -11.41 -4.22 -18.94
N GLY A 58 -11.87 -5.34 -19.48
CA GLY A 58 -11.29 -5.95 -20.68
C GLY A 58 -12.24 -6.90 -21.40
N LYS A 59 -11.80 -7.40 -22.55
CA LYS A 59 -12.49 -8.46 -23.29
C LYS A 59 -12.15 -9.83 -22.69
N ASN A 60 -13.05 -10.80 -22.87
CA ASN A 60 -12.84 -12.20 -22.45
C ASN A 60 -12.65 -12.39 -20.93
N MET A 61 -13.07 -11.43 -20.09
CA MET A 61 -12.98 -11.56 -18.64
C MET A 61 -13.75 -12.79 -18.13
N ARG A 62 -14.89 -13.10 -18.74
CA ARG A 62 -15.71 -14.29 -18.44
C ARG A 62 -15.24 -15.56 -19.15
N ASP A 63 -14.27 -15.44 -20.05
CA ASP A 63 -13.72 -16.56 -20.84
C ASP A 63 -12.29 -16.90 -20.35
N GLY A 64 -12.11 -16.98 -19.02
CA GLY A 64 -10.83 -17.33 -18.41
C GLY A 64 -9.89 -16.14 -18.14
N GLY A 65 -10.29 -14.91 -18.48
CA GLY A 65 -9.48 -13.71 -18.27
C GLY A 65 -9.39 -13.30 -16.80
N GLU A 66 -10.52 -13.33 -16.09
CA GLU A 66 -10.59 -12.97 -14.67
C GLU A 66 -9.76 -13.92 -13.80
N GLU A 67 -9.84 -15.23 -14.03
CA GLU A 67 -9.09 -16.23 -13.27
C GLU A 67 -7.58 -16.08 -13.46
N LYS A 68 -7.13 -15.73 -14.68
CA LYS A 68 -5.71 -15.47 -14.95
C LYS A 68 -5.22 -14.22 -14.24
N LEU A 69 -6.02 -13.17 -14.24
CA LEU A 69 -5.67 -11.92 -13.54
C LEU A 69 -5.66 -12.13 -12.03
N ARG A 70 -6.65 -12.83 -11.47
CA ARG A 70 -6.69 -13.20 -10.06
C ARG A 70 -5.46 -14.03 -9.69
N ALA A 71 -5.14 -15.07 -10.45
CA ALA A 71 -3.97 -15.90 -10.17
C ALA A 71 -2.63 -15.14 -10.29
N ALA A 72 -2.57 -14.09 -11.12
CA ALA A 72 -1.40 -13.22 -11.20
C ALA A 72 -1.30 -12.30 -9.97
N LEU A 73 -2.43 -11.70 -9.55
CA LEU A 73 -2.49 -10.84 -8.37
C LEU A 73 -2.26 -11.64 -7.07
N ASP A 74 -2.78 -12.86 -6.97
CA ASP A 74 -2.59 -13.74 -5.81
C ASP A 74 -1.09 -14.08 -5.60
N LYS A 75 -0.29 -14.13 -6.68
CA LYS A 75 1.16 -14.32 -6.60
C LYS A 75 1.92 -13.09 -6.08
N CYS A 76 1.29 -11.92 -6.12
CA CYS A 76 1.86 -10.69 -5.59
C CYS A 76 1.50 -10.49 -4.11
N LEU A 77 0.68 -11.37 -3.52
CA LEU A 77 0.40 -11.32 -2.09
C LEU A 77 1.62 -11.77 -1.30
N LEU A 78 1.85 -11.11 -0.17
CA LEU A 78 2.79 -11.59 0.83
C LEU A 78 2.39 -12.99 1.29
N THR A 79 3.37 -13.84 1.47
CA THR A 79 3.23 -15.10 2.19
C THR A 79 2.97 -14.84 3.69
N ASP A 80 2.46 -15.83 4.41
CA ASP A 80 2.24 -15.71 5.86
C ASP A 80 3.53 -15.36 6.63
N ALA A 81 4.68 -15.83 6.15
CA ALA A 81 5.97 -15.53 6.75
C ALA A 81 6.38 -14.06 6.55
N GLU A 82 6.26 -13.56 5.32
CA GLU A 82 6.52 -12.17 4.97
C GLU A 82 5.54 -11.22 5.70
N MET A 83 4.25 -11.57 5.74
CA MET A 83 3.26 -10.82 6.50
C MET A 83 3.66 -10.74 7.98
N LYS A 84 4.07 -11.86 8.59
CA LYS A 84 4.52 -11.85 9.99
C LYS A 84 5.73 -10.95 10.22
N GLN A 85 6.71 -10.96 9.33
CA GLN A 85 7.88 -10.07 9.43
C GLN A 85 7.47 -8.60 9.35
N TRP A 86 6.55 -8.28 8.44
CA TRP A 86 5.99 -6.94 8.33
C TRP A 86 5.25 -6.55 9.63
N GLU A 87 4.44 -7.45 10.20
CA GLU A 87 3.72 -7.20 11.46
C GLU A 87 4.67 -7.01 12.65
N GLU A 88 5.76 -7.76 12.73
CA GLU A 88 6.78 -7.62 13.79
C GLU A 88 7.39 -6.21 13.75
N ILE A 89 7.77 -5.71 12.57
CA ILE A 89 8.33 -4.35 12.42
C ILE A 89 7.29 -3.28 12.72
N MET A 90 6.08 -3.46 12.22
CA MET A 90 5.02 -2.48 12.44
C MET A 90 4.58 -2.40 13.91
N ASN A 91 4.66 -3.50 14.67
CA ASN A 91 4.34 -3.53 16.09
C ASN A 91 5.55 -3.28 17.01
N ASP A 92 6.76 -3.23 16.48
CA ASP A 92 7.96 -2.94 17.27
C ASP A 92 7.90 -1.49 17.77
N SER A 93 7.92 -1.36 19.09
CA SER A 93 7.89 -0.08 19.82
C SER A 93 9.27 0.54 19.99
N SER A 94 10.34 -0.13 19.56
CA SER A 94 11.71 0.41 19.59
C SER A 94 11.96 1.45 18.51
N PHE A 95 11.20 1.42 17.40
CA PHE A 95 11.23 2.46 16.38
C PHE A 95 10.47 3.70 16.85
N GLU A 96 11.11 4.87 16.75
CA GLU A 96 10.56 6.13 17.28
C GLU A 96 9.48 6.72 16.36
N ASN A 97 9.56 6.43 15.07
CA ASN A 97 8.71 7.02 14.04
C ASN A 97 8.46 6.08 12.86
N ILE A 98 7.61 6.50 11.91
CA ILE A 98 7.25 5.69 10.75
C ILE A 98 8.40 5.58 9.74
N GLN A 99 9.30 6.56 9.68
CA GLN A 99 10.42 6.59 8.74
C GLN A 99 11.42 5.47 9.05
N GLU A 100 11.74 5.25 10.33
CA GLU A 100 12.61 4.12 10.72
C GLU A 100 12.00 2.76 10.38
N LYS A 101 10.69 2.61 10.58
CA LYS A 101 9.95 1.41 10.16
C LYS A 101 10.01 1.22 8.65
N GLN A 102 9.84 2.30 7.88
CA GLN A 102 9.91 2.27 6.42
C GLN A 102 11.30 1.87 5.92
N ALA A 103 12.36 2.46 6.48
CA ALA A 103 13.74 2.09 6.15
C ALA A 103 13.98 0.59 6.43
N LYS A 104 13.53 0.09 7.60
CA LYS A 104 13.68 -1.33 7.92
C LYS A 104 12.89 -2.24 6.97
N LEU A 105 11.70 -1.82 6.54
CA LEU A 105 10.91 -2.56 5.57
C LEU A 105 11.59 -2.59 4.19
N GLN A 106 12.19 -1.48 3.75
CA GLN A 106 12.93 -1.40 2.49
C GLN A 106 14.19 -2.28 2.48
N GLU A 107 14.83 -2.51 3.62
CA GLU A 107 15.94 -3.47 3.72
C GLU A 107 15.50 -4.94 3.54
N ILE A 108 14.26 -5.27 3.91
CA ILE A 108 13.77 -6.67 3.94
C ILE A 108 12.98 -7.02 2.68
N PHE A 109 12.22 -6.05 2.16
CA PHE A 109 11.39 -6.20 0.98
C PHE A 109 12.06 -5.48 -0.18
N GLU A 110 12.75 -6.24 -1.02
CA GLU A 110 13.29 -5.77 -2.30
C GLU A 110 12.13 -5.26 -3.17
N ASP A 111 12.24 -4.03 -3.66
CA ASP A 111 11.21 -3.39 -4.50
C ASP A 111 11.30 -3.80 -5.99
N GLY A 112 12.37 -4.53 -6.35
CA GLY A 112 12.66 -4.99 -7.70
C GLY A 112 13.05 -3.88 -8.67
N PHE A 113 13.28 -2.65 -8.17
CA PHE A 113 13.82 -1.54 -8.93
C PHE A 113 15.35 -1.46 -8.74
N GLU A 114 16.02 -0.85 -9.72
CA GLU A 114 17.45 -0.53 -9.62
C GLU A 114 17.69 0.50 -8.51
N ASP A 115 18.90 0.56 -7.94
CA ASP A 115 19.31 1.61 -7.00
C ASP A 115 19.36 2.97 -7.72
N TRP A 116 18.20 3.61 -7.86
CA TRP A 116 18.13 4.95 -8.39
C TRP A 116 18.80 5.89 -7.39
N PRO A 117 19.76 6.74 -7.83
CA PRO A 117 20.40 7.67 -6.92
C PRO A 117 19.35 8.64 -6.37
N ASP A 118 19.15 8.62 -5.06
CA ASP A 118 18.34 9.62 -4.38
C ASP A 118 19.08 10.97 -4.45
N HIS A 119 18.44 11.96 -5.04
CA HIS A 119 19.02 13.29 -5.24
C HIS A 119 19.06 14.11 -3.94
N GLU A 120 18.28 13.74 -2.94
CA GLU A 120 18.24 14.38 -1.62
C GLU A 120 19.15 13.67 -0.61
N ASP A 121 19.34 12.36 -0.75
CA ASP A 121 20.28 11.56 0.03
C ASP A 121 21.02 10.52 -0.84
N PRO A 122 22.13 10.92 -1.50
CA PRO A 122 22.86 10.03 -2.42
C PRO A 122 23.41 8.75 -1.79
N GLU A 123 23.46 8.70 -0.46
CA GLU A 123 23.94 7.57 0.33
C GLU A 123 22.79 6.68 0.84
N ALA A 124 21.52 7.05 0.60
CA ALA A 124 20.34 6.33 1.08
C ALA A 124 20.29 4.85 0.63
N HIS A 125 20.95 4.51 -0.46
CA HIS A 125 21.06 3.13 -0.98
C HIS A 125 22.43 2.49 -0.70
N GLU A 126 23.37 3.17 -0.02
CA GLU A 126 24.65 2.55 0.36
C GLU A 126 24.45 1.43 1.39
N GLY A 127 24.54 0.19 0.93
CA GLY A 127 24.43 -1.01 1.77
C GLY A 127 23.14 -1.80 1.61
N HIS A 128 22.20 -1.32 0.80
CA HIS A 128 21.08 -2.11 0.32
C HIS A 128 21.61 -3.07 -0.78
N ASN A 129 21.42 -4.38 -0.61
CA ASN A 129 21.66 -5.35 -1.70
C ASN A 129 20.31 -5.60 -2.37
N HIS A 130 20.09 -5.00 -3.53
CA HIS A 130 18.99 -5.33 -4.44
C HIS A 130 19.39 -6.50 -5.37
#